data_AF-A0A1B8A5E6-F1
#
_entry.id   AF-A0A1B8A5E6-F1
#
_cell.length_a   1.000
_cell.length_b   1.000
_cell.length_c   1.000
_cell.angle_alpha   90.00
_cell.angle_beta   90.00
_cell.angle_gamma   90.00
#
_symmetry.space_group_name_H-M   'P 1'
#
loop_
_entity.id
_entity.type
_entity.pdbx_description
1 polymer ?
#
loop_
_entity_poly.entity_id
_entity_poly.type
_entity_poly.pdbx_seq_one_letter_code
_entity_poly.pdbx_strand_id
1 'polypeptide(L)'
;MSNGPVNKQREAAAPFRDGESDSMDINKDSRPEHSPYASQVCAVYFQGNGPLHIPHALLHQSVELASRNVAAGCFSSSSRDLHLNDIDYNTGHVLIHFMATGRYQCLKPQGETIMISYASEFTTALRVYAAAQSFQLTSLRDLARREIIALGDRLSLPSLVNIIEESSLSFHTLPGIAAYVESRILAFAENITYPTSEKVLSEIGTPNTLSMVLLKAILLLQTSKVSLCNNSLRKEELKEILRGLSDTGPVVKGKASDVDRVMREAEEQAAKRAADTAAKEAEKAAAAAVAVAQRIAEAQETEAEAAHEEEEIAFLLEKKARKGGRLLTSDRERLSALEHNATKRAEARAARDIAEAKTTHALSAPAADKVDLSEPSFTFPTLDDDYNSVKPSVDKDIPAPDQPHTKNKNESFAEHATSNSPSSNDNDWQCMGISPSSASDDFDLIG
;
A
#
# COMPACT_ATOMS: atom_id res chain seq x y z
N MET A 1 -46.57 -4.72 -79.47
CA MET A 1 -47.05 -5.30 -78.20
C MET A 1 -46.54 -6.73 -78.15
N SER A 2 -46.07 -7.14 -76.97
CA SER A 2 -45.50 -8.47 -76.68
C SER A 2 -44.08 -8.70 -77.21
N ASN A 3 -43.17 -9.04 -76.29
CA ASN A 3 -42.20 -10.13 -76.40
C ASN A 3 -41.29 -10.10 -75.15
N GLY A 4 -41.56 -11.00 -74.19
CA GLY A 4 -40.46 -11.62 -73.43
C GLY A 4 -39.95 -12.85 -74.20
N PRO A 5 -39.18 -13.76 -73.58
CA PRO A 5 -38.15 -13.59 -72.55
C PRO A 5 -36.85 -14.33 -72.95
N VAL A 6 -35.96 -14.57 -71.95
CA VAL A 6 -34.91 -15.62 -71.88
C VAL A 6 -33.46 -15.21 -72.19
N ASN A 7 -32.74 -14.87 -71.11
CA ASN A 7 -31.55 -15.57 -70.58
C ASN A 7 -30.40 -15.95 -71.53
N LYS A 8 -29.19 -15.40 -71.30
CA LYS A 8 -27.94 -16.18 -71.12
C LYS A 8 -26.69 -15.31 -70.82
N GLN A 9 -25.84 -15.89 -69.97
CA GLN A 9 -24.38 -15.74 -69.83
C GLN A 9 -23.79 -14.53 -69.07
N ARG A 10 -23.20 -14.78 -67.88
CA ARG A 10 -21.75 -15.01 -67.63
C ARG A 10 -21.51 -14.92 -66.11
N GLU A 11 -21.19 -16.02 -65.45
CA GLU A 11 -19.83 -16.52 -65.17
C GLU A 11 -19.08 -15.68 -64.14
N ALA A 12 -18.90 -16.30 -62.97
CA ALA A 12 -18.30 -15.75 -61.76
C ALA A 12 -16.78 -15.73 -61.83
N ALA A 13 -16.17 -14.62 -61.39
CA ALA A 13 -14.81 -14.57 -60.87
C ALA A 13 -14.73 -13.45 -59.83
N ALA A 14 -14.36 -13.82 -58.60
CA ALA A 14 -14.18 -12.90 -57.48
C ALA A 14 -12.86 -12.09 -57.61
N PRO A 15 -12.80 -10.87 -57.04
CA PRO A 15 -11.54 -10.29 -56.61
C PRO A 15 -11.47 -10.14 -55.07
N PHE A 16 -10.45 -10.80 -54.52
CA PHE A 16 -9.53 -10.34 -53.48
C PHE A 16 -10.04 -9.29 -52.47
N ARG A 17 -10.16 -9.73 -51.21
CA ARG A 17 -10.27 -8.89 -50.02
C ARG A 17 -8.87 -8.53 -49.53
N ASP A 18 -8.49 -7.26 -49.66
CA ASP A 18 -7.49 -6.63 -48.79
C ASP A 18 -8.23 -5.62 -47.91
N GLY A 19 -8.49 -6.04 -46.67
CA GLY A 19 -9.06 -5.21 -45.62
C GLY A 19 -7.94 -4.62 -44.78
N GLU A 20 -7.31 -3.56 -45.29
CA GLU A 20 -6.39 -2.72 -44.53
C GLU A 20 -7.19 -1.49 -44.07
N SER A 21 -7.80 -1.62 -42.90
CA SER A 21 -8.47 -0.51 -42.23
C SER A 21 -7.40 0.39 -41.62
N ASP A 22 -6.93 1.34 -42.41
CA ASP A 22 -6.12 2.47 -42.01
C ASP A 22 -6.93 3.33 -41.01
N SER A 23 -6.93 2.96 -39.73
CA SER A 23 -7.51 3.78 -38.68
C SER A 23 -6.54 4.91 -38.35
N MET A 24 -6.69 6.02 -39.05
CA MET A 24 -6.12 7.30 -38.64
C MET A 24 -6.61 7.64 -37.24
N ASP A 25 -5.72 7.48 -36.26
CA ASP A 25 -5.92 7.90 -34.87
C ASP A 25 -6.04 9.43 -34.85
N ILE A 26 -7.28 9.93 -34.86
CA ILE A 26 -7.56 11.36 -34.75
C ILE A 26 -7.07 11.79 -33.36
N ASN A 27 -5.98 12.57 -33.34
CA ASN A 27 -5.42 13.25 -32.16
C ASN A 27 -6.53 13.68 -31.20
N LYS A 28 -6.72 12.91 -30.13
CA LYS A 28 -7.67 13.20 -29.07
C LYS A 28 -7.15 14.45 -28.35
N ASP A 29 -7.88 15.55 -28.46
CA ASP A 29 -7.52 16.81 -27.80
C ASP A 29 -7.37 16.57 -26.30
N SER A 30 -6.15 16.78 -25.78
CA SER A 30 -5.79 16.47 -24.39
C SER A 30 -6.07 17.63 -23.44
N ARG A 31 -6.65 18.74 -23.91
CA ARG A 31 -7.00 19.89 -23.08
C ARG A 31 -8.22 19.58 -22.22
N PRO A 32 -8.25 20.02 -20.94
CA PRO A 32 -9.37 19.74 -20.06
C PRO A 32 -10.61 20.54 -20.47
N GLU A 33 -11.80 19.92 -20.42
CA GLU A 33 -13.08 20.57 -20.69
C GLU A 33 -13.49 21.57 -19.59
N HIS A 34 -13.01 21.35 -18.37
CA HIS A 34 -13.25 22.21 -17.21
C HIS A 34 -11.94 22.52 -16.48
N SER A 35 -11.86 23.71 -15.89
CA SER A 35 -10.69 24.08 -15.09
C SER A 35 -10.56 23.14 -13.89
N PRO A 36 -9.42 22.44 -13.71
CA PRO A 36 -9.22 21.58 -12.55
C PRO A 36 -9.26 22.36 -11.22
N TYR A 37 -9.00 23.67 -11.29
CA TYR A 37 -9.05 24.60 -10.16
C TYR A 37 -10.46 25.10 -9.82
N ALA A 38 -11.46 24.81 -10.67
CA ALA A 38 -12.87 25.12 -10.37
C ALA A 38 -13.54 24.07 -9.47
N SER A 39 -12.81 23.03 -9.06
CA SER A 39 -13.31 22.00 -8.16
C SER A 39 -13.24 22.43 -6.68
N GLN A 40 -14.05 21.80 -5.84
CA GLN A 40 -14.04 22.04 -4.39
C GLN A 40 -12.65 21.78 -3.80
N VAL A 41 -12.23 22.63 -2.87
CA VAL A 41 -10.96 22.49 -2.17
C VAL A 41 -11.07 21.40 -1.09
N CYS A 42 -10.10 20.50 -1.05
CA CYS A 42 -9.92 19.47 -0.03
C CYS A 42 -8.77 19.89 0.90
N ALA A 43 -8.99 19.78 2.21
CA ALA A 43 -7.95 19.97 3.22
C ALA A 43 -7.30 18.62 3.54
N VAL A 44 -5.97 18.56 3.47
CA VAL A 44 -5.18 17.35 3.69
C VAL A 44 -4.28 17.53 4.89
N TYR A 45 -4.36 16.58 5.83
CA TYR A 45 -3.60 16.54 7.07
C TYR A 45 -2.57 15.40 7.03
N PHE A 46 -1.35 15.67 7.50
CA PHE A 46 -0.19 14.77 7.44
C PHE A 46 0.41 14.59 8.85
N GLN A 47 0.28 13.40 9.44
CA GLN A 47 0.74 13.13 10.82
C GLN A 47 0.32 14.21 11.84
N GLY A 48 -0.90 14.72 11.73
CA GLY A 48 -1.42 15.79 12.61
C GLY A 48 -0.90 17.20 12.31
N ASN A 49 -0.08 17.38 11.26
CA ASN A 49 0.34 18.68 10.73
C ASN A 49 -0.48 19.04 9.49
N GLY A 50 -0.75 20.33 9.28
CA GLY A 50 -1.57 20.83 8.17
C GLY A 50 -2.59 21.88 8.62
N PRO A 51 -3.60 22.20 7.80
CA PRO A 51 -3.92 21.59 6.51
C PRO A 51 -3.14 22.15 5.31
N LEU A 52 -2.77 21.28 4.37
CA LEU A 52 -2.46 21.69 2.99
C LEU A 52 -3.72 21.58 2.14
N HIS A 53 -3.92 22.52 1.21
CA HIS A 53 -5.14 22.60 0.41
C HIS A 53 -4.88 22.22 -1.04
N ILE A 54 -5.74 21.37 -1.61
CA ILE A 54 -5.66 20.96 -3.01
C ILE A 54 -7.07 20.86 -3.64
N PRO A 55 -7.27 21.32 -4.89
CA PRO A 55 -8.51 21.09 -5.62
C PRO A 55 -8.81 19.58 -5.78
N HIS A 56 -10.06 19.17 -5.53
CA HIS A 56 -10.48 17.78 -5.59
C HIS A 56 -10.20 17.11 -6.95
N ALA A 57 -10.26 17.87 -8.05
CA ALA A 57 -9.96 17.35 -9.39
C ALA A 57 -8.54 16.78 -9.50
N LEU A 58 -7.58 17.32 -8.74
CA LEU A 58 -6.18 16.88 -8.78
C LEU A 58 -5.95 15.59 -7.99
N LEU A 59 -6.83 15.22 -7.06
CA LEU A 59 -6.73 13.95 -6.33
C LEU A 59 -6.98 12.74 -7.24
N HIS A 60 -7.73 12.92 -8.34
CA HIS A 60 -7.96 11.87 -9.34
C HIS A 60 -6.71 11.48 -10.13
N GLN A 61 -5.59 12.20 -9.99
CA GLN A 61 -4.31 11.77 -10.52
C GLN A 61 -3.81 10.46 -9.87
N SER A 62 -4.33 10.11 -8.69
CA SER A 62 -4.08 8.84 -8.01
C SER A 62 -5.39 8.17 -7.62
N VAL A 63 -5.59 6.94 -8.08
CA VAL A 63 -6.77 6.13 -7.73
C VAL A 63 -6.81 5.84 -6.22
N GLU A 64 -5.65 5.65 -5.59
CA GLU A 64 -5.53 5.36 -4.16
C GLU A 64 -5.90 6.57 -3.29
N LEU A 65 -5.43 7.77 -3.66
CA LEU A 65 -5.78 9.00 -2.93
C LEU A 65 -7.25 9.37 -3.12
N ALA A 66 -7.79 9.17 -4.32
CA ALA A 66 -9.22 9.35 -4.58
C ALA A 66 -10.06 8.37 -3.72
N SER A 67 -9.63 7.11 -3.60
CA SER A 67 -10.32 6.10 -2.80
C SER A 67 -10.31 6.42 -1.30
N ARG A 68 -9.16 6.86 -0.77
CA ARG A 68 -9.03 7.29 0.64
C ARG A 68 -9.89 8.51 0.95
N ASN A 69 -10.05 9.42 0.01
CA ASN A 69 -10.93 10.58 0.16
C ASN A 69 -12.43 10.19 0.18
N VAL A 70 -12.84 9.23 -0.65
CA VAL A 70 -14.22 8.73 -0.64
C VAL A 70 -14.55 8.02 0.67
N ALA A 71 -13.60 7.24 1.22
CA ALA A 71 -13.78 6.56 2.50
C ALA A 71 -13.96 7.53 3.70
N ALA A 72 -13.35 8.72 3.63
CA ALA A 72 -13.51 9.76 4.65
C ALA A 72 -14.89 10.47 4.58
N GLY A 73 -15.64 10.31 3.48
CA GLY A 73 -16.89 11.01 3.21
C GLY A 73 -18.17 10.43 3.83
N CYS A 74 -18.08 9.39 4.66
CA CYS A 74 -19.27 8.71 5.20
C CYS A 74 -19.97 9.45 6.35
N PHE A 75 -19.40 10.55 6.88
CA PHE A 75 -20.02 11.32 7.96
C PHE A 75 -19.80 12.84 7.79
N SER A 76 -20.90 13.57 7.59
CA SER A 76 -21.03 15.04 7.65
C SER A 76 -20.61 15.88 6.43
N SER A 77 -21.55 16.73 5.99
CA SER A 77 -21.55 17.48 4.74
C SER A 77 -20.72 18.78 4.73
N SER A 78 -19.71 18.95 5.58
CA SER A 78 -19.07 20.29 5.72
C SER A 78 -17.53 20.40 5.64
N SER A 79 -16.75 19.32 5.65
CA SER A 79 -15.37 19.39 5.12
C SER A 79 -14.91 17.99 4.72
N ARG A 80 -14.48 17.83 3.46
CA ARG A 80 -13.82 16.60 3.01
C ARG A 80 -12.36 16.67 3.45
N ASP A 81 -12.13 16.40 4.73
CA ASP A 81 -10.80 16.43 5.32
C ASP A 81 -10.13 15.06 5.13
N LEU A 82 -9.05 15.03 4.35
CA LEU A 82 -8.27 13.83 4.09
C LEU A 82 -7.13 13.74 5.11
N HIS A 83 -7.11 12.67 5.91
CA HIS A 83 -6.08 12.43 6.91
C HIS A 83 -5.11 11.33 6.46
N LEU A 84 -3.86 11.70 6.20
CA LEU A 84 -2.75 10.83 5.79
C LEU A 84 -1.74 10.72 6.93
N ASN A 85 -2.08 9.95 7.97
CA ASN A 85 -1.24 9.78 9.16
C ASN A 85 0.01 8.90 8.91
N ASP A 86 0.04 8.18 7.80
CA ASP A 86 1.19 7.39 7.33
C ASP A 86 2.29 8.24 6.69
N ILE A 87 1.99 9.51 6.36
CA ILE A 87 2.88 10.39 5.60
C ILE A 87 3.26 11.61 6.45
N ASP A 88 4.56 11.91 6.51
CA ASP A 88 5.05 13.13 7.18
C ASP A 88 4.75 14.40 6.37
N TYR A 89 4.74 15.54 7.05
CA TYR A 89 4.38 16.82 6.44
C TYR A 89 5.30 17.24 5.28
N ASN A 90 6.62 16.97 5.37
CA ASN A 90 7.56 17.33 4.30
C ASN A 90 7.28 16.50 3.04
N THR A 91 7.08 15.20 3.20
CA THR A 91 6.65 14.30 2.12
C THR A 91 5.28 14.71 1.56
N GLY A 92 4.35 15.10 2.43
CA GLY A 92 3.04 15.63 2.07
C GLY A 92 3.10 16.88 1.20
N HIS A 93 3.99 17.82 1.52
CA HIS A 93 4.25 18.99 0.68
C HIS A 93 4.67 18.59 -0.74
N VAL A 94 5.65 17.68 -0.87
CA VAL A 94 6.14 17.25 -2.20
C VAL A 94 5.02 16.61 -3.01
N LEU A 95 4.18 15.78 -2.38
CA LEU A 95 3.02 15.14 -3.03
C LEU A 95 2.03 16.19 -3.57
N ILE A 96 1.61 17.15 -2.74
CA ILE A 96 0.66 18.20 -3.11
C ILE A 96 1.26 19.11 -4.18
N HIS A 97 2.52 19.53 -4.02
CA HIS A 97 3.22 20.36 -4.99
C HIS A 97 3.33 19.67 -6.35
N PHE A 98 3.64 18.37 -6.36
CA PHE A 98 3.70 17.59 -7.59
C PHE A 98 2.34 17.50 -8.28
N MET A 99 1.26 17.24 -7.54
CA MET A 99 -0.08 17.17 -8.16
C MET A 99 -0.53 18.51 -8.75
N ALA A 100 -0.12 19.62 -8.13
CA ALA A 100 -0.45 20.96 -8.59
C ALA A 100 0.41 21.45 -9.77
N THR A 101 1.69 21.05 -9.83
CA THR A 101 2.68 21.65 -10.75
C THR A 101 3.36 20.66 -11.69
N GLY A 102 3.29 19.36 -11.41
CA GLY A 102 4.04 18.30 -12.08
C GLY A 102 5.53 18.28 -11.75
N ARG A 103 5.99 19.06 -10.76
CA ARG A 103 7.42 19.20 -10.41
C ARG A 103 7.73 18.62 -9.04
N TYR A 104 8.99 18.23 -8.83
CA TYR A 104 9.49 17.83 -7.53
C TYR A 104 10.08 19.04 -6.81
N GLN A 105 9.65 19.27 -5.57
CA GLN A 105 10.18 20.34 -4.72
C GLN A 105 10.08 19.94 -3.25
N CYS A 106 11.20 20.01 -2.54
CA CYS A 106 11.24 19.88 -1.08
C CYS A 106 11.02 21.24 -0.41
N LEU A 107 10.54 21.21 0.83
CA LEU A 107 10.68 22.35 1.74
C LEU A 107 12.15 22.58 2.06
N LYS A 108 12.47 23.81 2.49
CA LYS A 108 13.83 24.14 2.90
C LYS A 108 14.27 23.20 4.04
N PRO A 109 15.42 22.53 3.91
CA PRO A 109 15.89 21.60 4.93
C PRO A 109 16.21 22.34 6.23
N GLN A 110 15.88 21.71 7.35
CA GLN A 110 16.25 22.20 8.67
C GLN A 110 17.66 21.72 9.00
N GLY A 111 18.64 22.62 9.01
CA GLY A 111 20.02 22.30 9.39
C GLY A 111 20.98 23.46 9.22
N GLU A 112 21.91 23.61 10.16
CA GLU A 112 22.94 24.66 10.13
C GLU A 112 24.08 24.36 9.14
N THR A 113 24.24 23.09 8.76
CA THR A 113 25.30 22.64 7.85
C THR A 113 24.74 22.01 6.58
N ILE A 114 25.51 22.12 5.49
CA ILE A 114 25.19 21.58 4.17
C ILE A 114 24.99 20.04 4.22
N MET A 115 25.78 19.33 5.04
CA MET A 115 25.69 17.87 5.16
C MET A 115 24.39 17.42 5.84
N ILE A 116 23.97 18.12 6.89
CA ILE A 116 22.69 17.85 7.58
C ILE A 116 21.52 18.15 6.62
N SER A 117 21.65 19.20 5.80
CA SER A 117 20.69 19.53 4.76
C SER A 117 20.54 18.38 3.75
N TYR A 118 21.63 17.87 3.16
CA TYR A 118 21.55 16.73 2.24
C TYR A 118 20.98 15.47 2.88
N ALA A 119 21.32 15.17 4.13
CA ALA A 119 20.76 14.04 4.84
C ALA A 119 19.23 14.15 4.98
N SER A 120 18.74 15.32 5.40
CA SER A 120 17.30 15.57 5.55
C SER A 120 16.53 15.54 4.22
N GLU A 121 17.11 16.09 3.15
CA GLU A 121 16.52 16.03 1.81
C GLU A 121 16.51 14.60 1.27
N PHE A 122 17.58 13.82 1.52
CA PHE A 122 17.67 12.42 1.13
C PHE A 122 16.64 11.56 1.86
N THR A 123 16.46 11.75 3.17
CA THR A 123 15.37 11.10 3.93
C THR A 123 14.00 11.44 3.36
N THR A 124 13.77 12.71 3.03
CA THR A 124 12.51 13.13 2.40
C THR A 124 12.32 12.47 1.03
N ALA A 125 13.36 12.42 0.21
CA ALA A 125 13.31 11.78 -1.11
C ALA A 125 12.99 10.27 -1.03
N LEU A 126 13.56 9.56 -0.05
CA LEU A 126 13.23 8.16 0.23
C LEU A 126 11.75 7.97 0.57
N ARG A 127 11.21 8.83 1.45
CA ARG A 127 9.80 8.77 1.87
C ARG A 127 8.85 9.16 0.73
N VAL A 128 9.20 10.17 -0.07
CA VAL A 128 8.44 10.54 -1.28
C VAL A 128 8.46 9.41 -2.29
N TYR A 129 9.59 8.74 -2.50
CA TYR A 129 9.67 7.58 -3.38
C TYR A 129 8.75 6.45 -2.91
N ALA A 130 8.75 6.14 -1.61
CA ALA A 130 7.85 5.15 -1.01
C ALA A 130 6.38 5.55 -1.16
N ALA A 131 6.04 6.80 -0.83
CA ALA A 131 4.69 7.33 -0.94
C ALA A 131 4.20 7.35 -2.40
N ALA A 132 5.03 7.78 -3.34
CA ALA A 132 4.72 7.80 -4.76
C ALA A 132 4.45 6.39 -5.29
N GLN A 133 5.16 5.37 -4.79
CA GLN A 133 4.84 3.99 -5.13
C GLN A 133 3.48 3.56 -4.56
N SER A 134 3.22 3.83 -3.28
CA SER A 134 1.95 3.50 -2.63
C SER A 134 0.75 4.17 -3.30
N PHE A 135 0.91 5.41 -3.75
CA PHE A 135 -0.14 6.17 -4.44
C PHE A 135 -0.12 6.00 -5.97
N GLN A 136 0.74 5.11 -6.50
CA GLN A 136 0.85 4.81 -7.93
C GLN A 136 1.19 6.03 -8.82
N LEU A 137 1.91 7.01 -8.26
CA LEU A 137 2.37 8.22 -8.96
C LEU A 137 3.74 7.97 -9.60
N THR A 138 3.75 7.29 -10.76
CA THR A 138 4.98 6.85 -11.43
C THR A 138 5.94 7.98 -11.79
N SER A 139 5.44 9.11 -12.29
CA SER A 139 6.28 10.26 -12.65
C SER A 139 6.94 10.90 -11.42
N LEU A 140 6.23 10.98 -10.29
CA LEU A 140 6.79 11.47 -9.03
C LEU A 140 7.83 10.49 -8.48
N ARG A 141 7.57 9.19 -8.55
CA ARG A 141 8.53 8.15 -8.17
C ARG A 141 9.82 8.28 -8.98
N ASP A 142 9.72 8.49 -10.29
CA ASP A 142 10.89 8.68 -11.16
C ASP A 142 11.66 9.97 -10.85
N LEU A 143 10.97 11.06 -10.48
CA LEU A 143 11.61 12.28 -10.00
C LEU A 143 12.33 12.06 -8.67
N ALA A 144 11.67 11.44 -7.69
CA ALA A 144 12.25 11.11 -6.40
C ALA A 144 13.47 10.19 -6.52
N ARG A 145 13.43 9.23 -7.45
CA ARG A 145 14.57 8.34 -7.75
C ARG A 145 15.81 9.12 -8.18
N ARG A 146 15.64 10.09 -9.09
CA ARG A 146 16.75 10.95 -9.53
C ARG A 146 17.32 11.79 -8.39
N GLU A 147 16.47 12.30 -7.51
CA GLU A 147 16.91 13.03 -6.31
C GLU A 147 17.65 12.14 -5.31
N ILE A 148 17.19 10.90 -5.08
CA ILE A 148 17.90 9.92 -4.25
C ILE A 148 19.31 9.69 -4.78
N ILE A 149 19.48 9.48 -6.08
CA ILE A 149 20.80 9.27 -6.69
C ILE A 149 21.66 10.54 -6.53
N ALA A 150 21.12 11.71 -6.85
CA ALA A 150 21.86 12.98 -6.83
C ALA A 150 22.32 13.39 -5.42
N LEU A 151 21.46 13.22 -4.42
CA LEU A 151 21.76 13.52 -3.02
C LEU A 151 22.65 12.44 -2.41
N GLY A 152 22.37 11.18 -2.71
CA GLY A 152 23.15 10.05 -2.21
C GLY A 152 24.60 10.06 -2.69
N ASP A 153 24.88 10.57 -3.90
CA ASP A 153 26.24 10.82 -4.38
C ASP A 153 27.03 11.82 -3.53
N ARG A 154 26.35 12.70 -2.79
CA ARG A 154 26.95 13.68 -1.87
C ARG A 154 27.12 13.14 -0.45
N LEU A 155 26.50 12.00 -0.14
CA LEU A 155 26.57 11.36 1.17
C LEU A 155 27.70 10.33 1.23
N SER A 156 28.34 10.24 2.40
CA SER A 156 29.26 9.16 2.72
C SER A 156 28.50 7.84 2.88
N LEU A 157 29.18 6.71 2.67
CA LEU A 157 28.56 5.39 2.83
C LEU A 157 28.01 5.16 4.27
N PRO A 158 28.73 5.52 5.35
CA PRO A 158 28.19 5.42 6.72
C PRO A 158 26.91 6.22 6.92
N SER A 159 26.88 7.48 6.45
CA SER A 159 25.70 8.34 6.57
C SER A 159 24.52 7.77 5.80
N LEU A 160 24.76 7.27 4.59
CA LEU A 160 23.73 6.63 3.76
C LEU A 160 23.14 5.39 4.44
N VAL A 161 23.97 4.52 5.01
CA VAL A 161 23.52 3.30 5.71
C VAL A 161 22.68 3.67 6.93
N ASN A 162 23.12 4.63 7.74
CA ASN A 162 22.36 5.09 8.91
C ASN A 162 20.99 5.65 8.51
N ILE A 163 20.92 6.52 7.50
CA ILE A 163 19.64 7.12 7.08
C ILE A 163 18.67 6.05 6.57
N ILE A 164 19.16 5.04 5.85
CA ILE A 164 18.32 3.96 5.30
C ILE A 164 17.78 3.05 6.41
N GLU A 165 18.62 2.76 7.41
CA GLU A 165 18.23 2.00 8.60
C GLU A 165 17.20 2.76 9.45
N GLU A 166 17.42 4.06 9.69
CA GLU A 166 16.49 4.95 10.39
C GLU A 166 15.16 5.14 9.65
N SER A 167 15.19 5.11 8.32
CA SER A 167 13.99 5.23 7.50
C SER A 167 13.11 3.97 7.57
N SER A 168 13.61 2.85 8.11
CA SER A 168 12.85 1.59 8.32
C SER A 168 12.12 1.09 7.05
N LEU A 169 12.72 1.30 5.89
CA LEU A 169 12.12 0.95 4.60
C LEU A 169 12.13 -0.57 4.38
N SER A 170 11.01 -1.10 3.89
CA SER A 170 10.92 -2.49 3.47
C SER A 170 11.52 -2.68 2.08
N PHE A 171 12.69 -3.32 1.98
CA PHE A 171 13.32 -3.66 0.70
C PHE A 171 12.50 -4.62 -0.16
N HIS A 172 11.62 -5.41 0.46
CA HIS A 172 10.65 -6.23 -0.28
C HIS A 172 9.66 -5.36 -1.05
N THR A 173 9.23 -4.25 -0.43
CA THR A 173 8.26 -3.32 -1.05
C THR A 173 8.98 -2.37 -2.01
N LEU A 174 10.21 -1.97 -1.70
CA LEU A 174 10.99 -1.00 -2.48
C LEU A 174 12.28 -1.64 -3.05
N PRO A 175 12.15 -2.58 -4.00
CA PRO A 175 13.29 -3.30 -4.58
C PRO A 175 14.28 -2.36 -5.30
N GLY A 176 13.80 -1.24 -5.86
CA GLY A 176 14.67 -0.22 -6.45
C GLY A 176 15.63 0.39 -5.42
N ILE A 177 15.17 0.66 -4.20
CA ILE A 177 16.04 1.16 -3.13
C ILE A 177 17.06 0.10 -2.72
N ALA A 178 16.66 -1.17 -2.64
CA ALA A 178 17.58 -2.26 -2.33
C ALA A 178 18.73 -2.33 -3.36
N ALA A 179 18.39 -2.29 -4.65
CA ALA A 179 19.37 -2.31 -5.74
C ALA A 179 20.27 -1.07 -5.74
N TYR A 180 19.75 0.09 -5.35
CA TYR A 180 20.55 1.32 -5.16
C TYR A 180 21.59 1.16 -4.05
N VAL A 181 21.17 0.67 -2.88
CA VAL A 181 22.07 0.46 -1.73
C VAL A 181 23.17 -0.54 -2.07
N GLU A 182 22.79 -1.66 -2.70
CA GLU A 182 23.72 -2.67 -3.17
C GLU A 182 24.74 -2.06 -4.14
N SER A 183 24.27 -1.28 -5.13
CA SER A 183 25.15 -0.58 -6.08
C SER A 183 26.13 0.36 -5.39
N ARG A 184 25.69 1.09 -4.35
CA ARG A 184 26.56 1.99 -3.57
C ARG A 184 27.61 1.24 -2.76
N ILE A 185 27.24 0.13 -2.14
CA ILE A 185 28.17 -0.72 -1.38
C ILE A 185 29.20 -1.35 -2.31
N LEU A 186 28.78 -1.88 -3.46
CA LEU A 186 29.66 -2.48 -4.46
C LEU A 186 30.62 -1.45 -5.05
N ALA A 187 30.11 -0.30 -5.49
CA ALA A 187 30.94 0.79 -6.02
C ALA A 187 31.98 1.26 -4.99
N PHE A 188 31.61 1.29 -3.70
CA PHE A 188 32.56 1.60 -2.64
C PHE A 188 33.62 0.51 -2.46
N ALA A 189 33.23 -0.77 -2.48
CA ALA A 189 34.14 -1.90 -2.36
C ALA A 189 35.14 -2.00 -3.53
N GLU A 190 34.71 -1.68 -4.75
CA GLU A 190 35.57 -1.66 -5.95
C GLU A 190 36.62 -0.54 -5.90
N ASN A 191 36.27 0.60 -5.30
CA ASN A 191 37.13 1.78 -5.23
C ASN A 191 37.83 1.94 -3.87
N ILE A 192 37.86 0.88 -3.06
CA ILE A 192 38.44 0.95 -1.73
C ILE A 192 39.96 1.09 -1.80
N THR A 193 40.46 2.19 -1.24
CA THR A 193 41.90 2.40 -1.01
C THR A 193 42.16 2.51 0.48
N TYR A 194 43.39 2.21 0.92
CA TYR A 194 43.79 2.34 2.33
C TYR A 194 43.40 3.70 2.97
N PRO A 195 43.71 4.87 2.36
CA PRO A 195 43.33 6.15 2.96
C PRO A 195 41.80 6.37 2.98
N THR A 196 41.07 5.92 1.95
CA THR A 196 39.61 5.97 1.94
C THR A 196 39.02 5.12 3.05
N SER A 197 39.53 3.91 3.27
CA SER A 197 39.05 3.02 4.32
C SER A 197 39.31 3.54 5.72
N GLU A 198 40.48 4.15 5.99
CA GLU A 198 40.78 4.77 7.29
C GLU A 198 39.84 5.95 7.59
N LYS A 199 39.55 6.77 6.58
CA LYS A 199 38.59 7.88 6.70
C LYS A 199 37.19 7.36 7.06
N VAL A 200 36.72 6.31 6.38
CA VAL A 200 35.39 5.72 6.63
C VAL A 200 35.33 5.02 7.99
N LEU A 201 36.40 4.33 8.41
CA LEU A 201 36.49 3.73 9.75
C LEU A 201 36.47 4.79 10.85
N SER A 202 37.11 5.94 10.62
CA SER A 202 37.09 7.08 11.54
C SER A 202 35.69 7.68 11.65
N GLU A 203 34.96 7.79 10.55
CA GLU A 203 33.57 8.26 10.52
C GLU A 203 32.60 7.30 11.21
N ILE A 204 32.80 5.97 11.05
CA ILE A 204 32.00 4.95 11.72
C ILE A 204 32.18 5.01 13.25
N GLY A 205 33.40 5.25 13.72
CA GLY A 205 33.71 5.31 15.15
C GLY A 205 33.26 4.05 15.91
N THR A 206 32.42 4.24 16.93
CA THR A 206 31.76 3.17 17.68
C THR A 206 30.40 2.86 17.03
N PRO A 207 30.27 1.72 16.32
CA PRO A 207 29.01 1.38 15.65
C PRO A 207 27.92 1.10 16.69
N ASN A 208 26.75 1.69 16.49
CA ASN A 208 25.56 1.56 17.34
C ASN A 208 24.49 0.63 16.74
N THR A 209 24.60 0.27 15.46
CA THR A 209 23.66 -0.63 14.76
C THR A 209 24.36 -1.85 14.17
N LEU A 210 23.60 -2.94 13.93
CA LEU A 210 24.13 -4.16 13.31
C LEU A 210 24.69 -3.87 11.91
N SER A 211 23.99 -3.04 11.13
CA SER A 211 24.40 -2.62 9.79
C SER A 211 25.78 -1.95 9.81
N MET A 212 26.03 -1.09 10.80
CA MET A 212 27.32 -0.43 11.01
C MET A 212 28.41 -1.37 11.53
N VAL A 213 28.07 -2.34 12.40
CA VAL A 213 29.00 -3.39 12.83
C VAL A 213 29.47 -4.23 11.64
N LEU A 214 28.53 -4.64 10.78
CA LEU A 214 28.83 -5.41 9.56
C LEU A 214 29.69 -4.60 8.59
N LEU A 215 29.34 -3.33 8.34
CA LEU A 215 30.13 -2.45 7.48
C LEU A 215 31.56 -2.29 8.00
N LYS A 216 31.73 -2.06 9.32
CA LYS A 216 33.05 -1.95 9.97
C LYS A 216 33.84 -3.25 9.84
N ALA A 217 33.22 -4.40 10.07
CA ALA A 217 33.87 -5.70 9.96
C ALA A 217 34.34 -5.95 8.52
N ILE A 218 33.47 -5.78 7.53
CA ILE A 218 33.80 -5.95 6.11
C ILE A 218 34.95 -5.03 5.71
N LEU A 219 34.91 -3.76 6.13
CA LEU A 219 35.98 -2.80 5.92
C LEU A 219 37.32 -3.28 6.48
N LEU A 220 37.37 -3.72 7.74
CA LEU A 220 38.59 -4.24 8.36
C LEU A 220 39.14 -5.49 7.64
N LEU A 221 38.25 -6.37 7.17
CA LEU A 221 38.64 -7.51 6.32
C LEU A 221 39.21 -7.03 4.98
N GLN A 222 38.65 -6.00 4.37
CA GLN A 222 39.16 -5.46 3.10
C GLN A 222 40.49 -4.71 3.29
N THR A 223 40.66 -3.90 4.35
CA THR A 223 41.91 -3.19 4.62
C THR A 223 43.07 -4.14 4.91
N SER A 224 42.84 -5.23 5.64
CA SER A 224 43.85 -6.26 5.86
C SER A 224 44.29 -6.94 4.56
N LYS A 225 43.36 -7.25 3.65
CA LYS A 225 43.66 -7.79 2.31
C LYS A 225 44.43 -6.79 1.45
N VAL A 226 43.99 -5.53 1.39
CA VAL A 226 44.66 -4.46 0.63
C VAL A 226 46.07 -4.21 1.17
N SER A 227 46.26 -4.25 2.49
CA SER A 227 47.58 -4.17 3.12
C SER A 227 48.47 -5.35 2.71
N LEU A 228 47.95 -6.58 2.67
CA LEU A 228 48.70 -7.77 2.23
C LEU A 228 49.10 -7.66 0.75
N CYS A 229 48.18 -7.21 -0.11
CA CYS A 229 48.47 -6.93 -1.52
C CYS A 229 49.52 -5.83 -1.67
N ASN A 230 49.46 -4.71 -0.96
CA ASN A 230 50.48 -3.66 -0.98
C ASN A 230 51.84 -4.12 -0.44
N ASN A 231 51.87 -5.04 0.53
CA ASN A 231 53.13 -5.61 1.02
C ASN A 231 53.75 -6.61 0.04
N SER A 232 52.92 -7.34 -0.72
CA SER A 232 53.37 -8.21 -1.80
C SER A 232 53.79 -7.38 -3.03
N LEU A 233 53.03 -6.34 -3.36
CA LEU A 233 53.35 -5.37 -4.40
C LEU A 233 54.67 -4.67 -4.07
N ARG A 234 54.91 -4.21 -2.83
CA ARG A 234 56.22 -3.62 -2.44
C ARG A 234 57.43 -4.56 -2.60
N LYS A 235 57.25 -5.88 -2.58
CA LYS A 235 58.32 -6.86 -2.88
C LYS A 235 58.54 -7.08 -4.38
N GLU A 236 57.53 -6.82 -5.21
CA GLU A 236 57.58 -6.92 -6.68
C GLU A 236 57.83 -5.55 -7.36
N GLU A 237 57.41 -4.44 -6.76
CA GLU A 237 57.52 -3.05 -7.25
C GLU A 237 58.95 -2.53 -7.14
N LEU A 238 59.78 -3.02 -6.21
CA LEU A 238 61.22 -2.75 -6.25
C LEU A 238 61.91 -3.34 -7.50
N LYS A 239 61.27 -4.28 -8.21
CA LYS A 239 61.75 -4.79 -9.51
C LYS A 239 61.14 -4.04 -10.71
N GLU A 240 59.98 -3.40 -10.55
CA GLU A 240 59.21 -2.72 -11.62
C GLU A 240 59.38 -1.18 -11.64
N ILE A 241 59.74 -0.54 -10.53
CA ILE A 241 60.07 0.90 -10.47
C ILE A 241 61.30 1.25 -11.33
N LEU A 242 62.12 0.26 -11.71
CA LEU A 242 63.18 0.41 -12.71
C LEU A 242 62.68 0.41 -14.17
N ARG A 243 61.38 0.25 -14.45
CA ARG A 243 60.86 0.07 -15.83
C ARG A 243 59.66 0.95 -16.25
N GLY A 244 58.96 1.64 -15.35
CA GLY A 244 57.63 2.20 -15.70
C GLY A 244 57.33 3.59 -15.18
N LEU A 245 58.11 4.60 -15.56
CA LEU A 245 57.62 5.99 -15.59
C LEU A 245 56.68 6.13 -16.79
N SER A 246 55.37 5.97 -16.62
CA SER A 246 54.27 6.63 -17.39
C SER A 246 52.91 5.99 -17.09
N ASP A 247 51.89 6.85 -17.04
CA ASP A 247 50.44 6.57 -17.11
C ASP A 247 49.65 6.32 -15.81
N THR A 248 49.25 7.42 -15.17
CA THR A 248 48.08 7.45 -14.26
C THR A 248 46.84 7.88 -15.03
N GLY A 249 46.03 6.89 -15.44
CA GLY A 249 44.69 7.12 -16.00
C GLY A 249 43.66 7.54 -14.94
N PRO A 250 42.57 8.23 -15.33
CA PRO A 250 41.56 8.73 -14.40
C PRO A 250 40.56 7.65 -13.98
N VAL A 251 40.17 7.71 -12.71
CA VAL A 251 39.17 6.87 -12.03
C VAL A 251 37.81 6.95 -12.73
N VAL A 252 37.27 5.79 -13.11
CA VAL A 252 35.99 5.64 -13.82
C VAL A 252 34.83 5.90 -12.86
N LYS A 253 34.22 7.08 -12.99
CA LYS A 253 32.94 7.42 -12.37
C LYS A 253 31.85 6.63 -13.09
N GLY A 254 31.27 5.62 -12.43
CA GLY A 254 30.05 4.96 -12.91
C GLY A 254 29.01 6.02 -13.23
N LYS A 255 28.46 6.00 -14.45
CA LYS A 255 27.57 7.06 -14.92
C LYS A 255 26.28 6.96 -14.09
N ALA A 256 25.79 8.06 -13.52
CA ALA A 256 24.52 8.09 -12.76
C ALA A 256 23.33 7.45 -13.53
N SER A 257 23.41 7.44 -14.86
CA SER A 257 22.48 6.74 -15.76
C SER A 257 22.43 5.22 -15.57
N ASP A 258 23.50 4.58 -15.12
CA ASP A 258 23.54 3.12 -14.92
C ASP A 258 22.83 2.72 -13.62
N VAL A 259 23.00 3.51 -12.55
CA VAL A 259 22.32 3.27 -11.27
C VAL A 259 20.81 3.48 -11.39
N ASP A 260 20.37 4.53 -12.08
CA ASP A 260 18.93 4.77 -12.34
C ASP A 260 18.30 3.60 -13.11
N ARG A 261 19.03 3.06 -14.11
CA ARG A 261 18.60 1.88 -14.86
C ARG A 261 18.47 0.65 -13.95
N VAL A 262 19.47 0.38 -13.10
CA VAL A 262 19.45 -0.75 -12.16
C VAL A 262 18.26 -0.69 -11.21
N MET A 263 17.94 0.49 -10.67
CA MET A 263 16.76 0.67 -9.82
C MET A 263 15.45 0.38 -10.57
N ARG A 264 15.30 0.89 -11.80
CA ARG A 264 14.10 0.65 -12.64
C ARG A 264 13.94 -0.82 -13.00
N GLU A 265 15.02 -1.47 -13.40
CA GLU A 265 15.02 -2.90 -13.73
C GLU A 265 14.65 -3.75 -12.51
N ALA A 266 15.16 -3.42 -11.32
CA ALA A 266 14.81 -4.11 -10.08
C ALA A 266 13.31 -3.97 -9.75
N GLU A 267 12.73 -2.78 -9.93
CA GLU A 267 11.31 -2.53 -9.77
C GLU A 267 10.46 -3.32 -10.78
N GLU A 268 10.82 -3.27 -12.06
CA GLU A 268 10.10 -3.96 -13.14
C GLU A 268 10.13 -5.48 -12.96
N GLN A 269 11.30 -6.04 -12.60
CA GLN A 269 11.43 -7.46 -12.32
C GLN A 269 10.59 -7.89 -11.11
N ALA A 270 10.56 -7.08 -10.05
CA ALA A 270 9.73 -7.36 -8.89
C ALA A 270 8.24 -7.29 -9.24
N ALA A 271 7.81 -6.28 -10.01
CA ALA A 271 6.44 -6.16 -10.48
C ALA A 271 6.02 -7.36 -11.35
N LYS A 272 6.90 -7.81 -12.26
CA LYS A 272 6.66 -9.00 -13.08
C LYS A 272 6.52 -10.26 -12.23
N ARG A 273 7.41 -10.48 -11.26
CA ARG A 273 7.32 -11.62 -10.33
C ARG A 273 6.03 -11.59 -9.52
N ALA A 274 5.63 -10.42 -9.02
CA ALA A 274 4.39 -10.25 -8.28
C ALA A 274 3.15 -10.54 -9.14
N ALA A 275 3.13 -10.10 -10.40
CA ALA A 275 2.07 -10.40 -11.35
C ALA A 275 2.01 -11.91 -11.67
N ASP A 276 3.15 -12.56 -11.89
CA ASP A 276 3.22 -14.00 -12.13
C ASP A 276 2.72 -14.81 -10.92
N THR A 277 3.04 -14.39 -9.70
CA THR A 277 2.52 -15.03 -8.48
C THR A 277 1.02 -14.84 -8.33
N ALA A 278 0.51 -13.62 -8.55
CA ALA A 278 -0.92 -13.32 -8.47
C ALA A 278 -1.72 -14.08 -9.54
N ALA A 279 -1.18 -14.22 -10.76
CA ALA A 279 -1.79 -15.00 -11.83
C ALA A 279 -1.93 -16.49 -11.46
N LYS A 280 -0.87 -17.08 -10.89
CA LYS A 280 -0.91 -18.48 -10.41
C LYS A 280 -1.90 -18.69 -9.27
N GLU A 281 -2.00 -17.73 -8.35
CA GLU A 281 -2.98 -17.79 -7.27
C GLU A 281 -4.41 -17.63 -7.77
N ALA A 282 -4.65 -16.71 -8.72
CA ALA A 282 -5.95 -16.54 -9.36
C ALA A 282 -6.37 -17.78 -10.16
N GLU A 283 -5.43 -18.41 -10.89
CA GLU A 283 -5.68 -19.67 -11.59
C GLU A 283 -6.06 -20.79 -10.61
N LYS A 284 -5.33 -20.92 -9.50
CA LYS A 284 -5.65 -21.90 -8.44
C LYS A 284 -7.02 -21.63 -7.81
N ALA A 285 -7.36 -20.37 -7.55
CA ALA A 285 -8.66 -19.98 -7.01
C ALA A 285 -9.80 -20.26 -8.01
N ALA A 286 -9.58 -19.98 -9.30
CA ALA A 286 -10.53 -20.30 -10.36
C ALA A 286 -10.73 -21.81 -10.51
N ALA A 287 -9.64 -22.60 -10.49
CA ALA A 287 -9.72 -24.06 -10.52
C ALA A 287 -10.47 -24.63 -9.30
N ALA A 288 -10.26 -24.06 -8.10
CA ALA A 288 -11.01 -24.44 -6.91
C ALA A 288 -12.50 -24.08 -7.04
N ALA A 289 -12.84 -22.90 -7.57
CA ALA A 289 -14.23 -22.49 -7.81
C ALA A 289 -14.93 -23.39 -8.83
N VAL A 290 -14.26 -23.77 -9.92
CA VAL A 290 -14.77 -24.72 -10.91
C VAL A 290 -15.01 -26.10 -10.28
N ALA A 291 -14.08 -26.60 -9.46
CA ALA A 291 -14.27 -27.87 -8.78
C ALA A 291 -15.46 -27.85 -7.79
N VAL A 292 -15.69 -26.73 -7.10
CA VAL A 292 -16.87 -26.55 -6.24
C VAL A 292 -18.15 -26.52 -7.06
N ALA A 293 -18.18 -25.75 -8.16
CA ALA A 293 -19.34 -25.68 -9.04
C ALA A 293 -19.70 -27.04 -9.64
N GLN A 294 -18.70 -27.83 -10.04
CA GLN A 294 -18.92 -29.18 -10.56
C GLN A 294 -19.51 -30.12 -9.50
N ARG A 295 -19.03 -30.06 -8.25
CA ARG A 295 -19.62 -30.84 -7.15
C ARG A 295 -21.07 -30.43 -6.84
N ILE A 296 -21.39 -29.15 -6.93
CA ILE A 296 -22.76 -28.65 -6.76
C ILE A 296 -23.65 -29.17 -7.89
N ALA A 297 -23.19 -29.11 -9.15
CA ALA A 297 -23.95 -29.62 -10.29
C ALA A 297 -24.19 -31.14 -10.18
N GLU A 298 -23.16 -31.92 -9.86
CA GLU A 298 -23.29 -33.37 -9.63
C GLU A 298 -24.26 -33.68 -8.47
N ALA A 299 -24.21 -32.90 -7.39
CA ALA A 299 -25.17 -33.06 -6.29
C ALA A 299 -26.61 -32.77 -6.74
N GLN A 300 -26.84 -31.68 -7.48
CA GLN A 300 -28.15 -31.33 -8.02
C GLN A 300 -28.68 -32.39 -8.99
N GLU A 301 -27.84 -32.96 -9.86
CA GLU A 301 -28.24 -34.05 -10.75
C GLU A 301 -28.65 -35.30 -9.95
N THR A 302 -27.87 -35.68 -8.93
CA THR A 302 -28.23 -36.83 -8.08
C THR A 302 -29.51 -36.60 -7.26
N GLU A 303 -29.82 -35.35 -6.92
CA GLU A 303 -31.06 -34.98 -6.24
C GLU A 303 -32.26 -34.98 -7.19
N ALA A 304 -32.07 -34.55 -8.44
CA ALA A 304 -33.11 -34.60 -9.47
C ALA A 304 -33.46 -36.04 -9.87
N GLU A 305 -32.47 -36.92 -10.03
CA GLU A 305 -32.71 -38.36 -10.27
C GLU A 305 -33.45 -39.00 -9.09
N ALA A 306 -33.06 -38.64 -7.86
CA ALA A 306 -33.73 -39.07 -6.65
C ALA A 306 -35.21 -38.66 -6.60
N ALA A 307 -35.53 -37.42 -6.98
CA ALA A 307 -36.90 -36.92 -7.02
C ALA A 307 -37.75 -37.67 -8.07
N HIS A 308 -37.20 -37.93 -9.25
CA HIS A 308 -37.90 -38.68 -10.29
C HIS A 308 -38.19 -40.13 -9.86
N GLU A 309 -37.25 -40.81 -9.19
CA GLU A 309 -37.49 -42.15 -8.63
C GLU A 309 -38.61 -42.14 -7.57
N GLU A 310 -38.68 -41.11 -6.73
CA GLU A 310 -39.72 -40.96 -5.69
C GLU A 310 -41.11 -40.70 -6.29
N GLU A 311 -41.20 -39.87 -7.33
CA GLU A 311 -42.44 -39.67 -8.10
C GLU A 311 -42.95 -40.98 -8.73
N GLU A 312 -42.03 -41.78 -9.28
CA GLU A 312 -42.38 -43.08 -9.87
C GLU A 312 -42.86 -44.09 -8.82
N ILE A 313 -42.22 -44.14 -7.64
CA ILE A 313 -42.68 -44.94 -6.51
C ILE A 313 -44.11 -44.54 -6.12
N ALA A 314 -44.38 -43.24 -5.98
CA ALA A 314 -45.71 -42.73 -5.63
C ALA A 314 -46.77 -43.13 -6.67
N PHE A 315 -46.45 -43.03 -7.96
CA PHE A 315 -47.35 -43.45 -9.04
C PHE A 315 -47.66 -44.96 -9.00
N LEU A 316 -46.64 -45.80 -8.77
CA LEU A 316 -46.82 -47.26 -8.68
C LEU A 316 -47.63 -47.66 -7.44
N LEU A 317 -47.45 -46.97 -6.30
CA LEU A 317 -48.25 -47.17 -5.09
C LEU A 317 -49.71 -46.75 -5.31
N GLU A 318 -49.96 -45.65 -6.00
CA GLU A 318 -51.32 -45.23 -6.36
C GLU A 318 -52.00 -46.24 -7.29
N LYS A 319 -51.27 -46.73 -8.31
CA LYS A 319 -51.74 -47.78 -9.22
C LYS A 319 -52.09 -49.07 -8.48
N LYS A 320 -51.33 -49.42 -7.43
CA LYS A 320 -51.60 -50.56 -6.55
C LYS A 320 -52.87 -50.36 -5.72
N ALA A 321 -53.09 -49.16 -5.20
CA ALA A 321 -54.30 -48.81 -4.44
C ALA A 321 -55.56 -48.85 -5.32
N ARG A 322 -55.49 -48.32 -6.55
CA ARG A 322 -56.60 -48.31 -7.50
C ARG A 322 -56.98 -49.70 -8.02
N LYS A 323 -56.03 -50.65 -8.13
CA LYS A 323 -56.25 -52.02 -8.60
C LYS A 323 -56.48 -53.04 -7.46
N GLY A 324 -57.09 -52.63 -6.35
CA GLY A 324 -57.46 -53.54 -5.26
C GLY A 324 -56.27 -54.26 -4.60
N GLY A 325 -55.08 -53.66 -4.61
CA GLY A 325 -53.88 -54.18 -3.96
C GLY A 325 -52.98 -55.07 -4.81
N ARG A 326 -53.32 -55.39 -6.08
CA ARG A 326 -52.47 -56.19 -6.98
C ARG A 326 -51.86 -55.35 -8.11
N LEU A 327 -50.53 -55.34 -8.19
CA LEU A 327 -49.74 -54.87 -9.34
C LEU A 327 -49.39 -56.05 -10.26
N LEU A 328 -49.06 -55.74 -11.52
CA LEU A 328 -48.44 -56.70 -12.44
C LEU A 328 -47.06 -57.11 -11.93
N THR A 329 -46.60 -58.32 -12.28
CA THR A 329 -45.31 -58.86 -11.82
C THR A 329 -44.13 -57.91 -12.14
N SER A 330 -44.11 -57.35 -13.35
CA SER A 330 -43.10 -56.37 -13.77
C SER A 330 -43.17 -55.05 -12.98
N ASP A 331 -44.37 -54.53 -12.72
CA ASP A 331 -44.54 -53.30 -11.90
C ASP A 331 -44.12 -53.54 -10.44
N ARG A 332 -44.33 -54.76 -9.92
CA ARG A 332 -43.91 -55.15 -8.56
C ARG A 332 -42.39 -55.24 -8.43
N GLU A 333 -41.72 -55.81 -9.44
CA GLU A 333 -40.27 -55.89 -9.50
C GLU A 333 -39.65 -54.48 -9.62
N ARG A 334 -40.24 -53.61 -10.45
CA ARG A 334 -39.80 -52.22 -10.62
C ARG A 334 -39.96 -51.40 -9.34
N LEU A 335 -41.09 -51.53 -8.65
CA LEU A 335 -41.31 -50.89 -7.34
C LEU A 335 -40.26 -51.35 -6.30
N SER A 336 -40.00 -52.66 -6.21
CA SER A 336 -39.01 -53.20 -5.28
C SER A 336 -37.59 -52.73 -5.58
N ALA A 337 -37.24 -52.53 -6.86
CA ALA A 337 -35.94 -52.02 -7.26
C ALA A 337 -35.78 -50.53 -6.90
N LEU A 338 -36.81 -49.71 -7.13
CA LEU A 338 -36.82 -48.29 -6.79
C LEU A 338 -36.77 -48.06 -5.26
N GLU A 339 -37.52 -48.85 -4.49
CA GLU A 339 -37.45 -48.82 -3.01
C GLU A 339 -36.04 -49.18 -2.50
N HIS A 340 -35.39 -50.17 -3.10
CA HIS A 340 -34.02 -50.55 -2.74
C HIS A 340 -33.01 -49.44 -3.08
N ASN A 341 -33.13 -48.79 -4.22
CA ASN A 341 -32.31 -47.63 -4.59
C ASN A 341 -32.50 -46.47 -3.59
N ALA A 342 -33.74 -46.20 -3.18
CA ALA A 342 -34.05 -45.17 -2.20
C ALA A 342 -33.39 -45.48 -0.83
N THR A 343 -33.45 -46.73 -0.36
CA THR A 343 -32.77 -47.13 0.89
C THR A 343 -31.26 -46.97 0.79
N LYS A 344 -30.66 -47.36 -0.33
CA LYS A 344 -29.22 -47.24 -0.57
C LYS A 344 -28.77 -45.78 -0.61
N ARG A 345 -29.58 -44.87 -1.19
CA ARG A 345 -29.33 -43.42 -1.17
C ARG A 345 -29.44 -42.85 0.25
N ALA A 346 -30.40 -43.29 1.05
CA ALA A 346 -30.55 -42.87 2.45
C ALA A 346 -29.32 -43.28 3.30
N GLU A 347 -28.83 -44.51 3.12
CA GLU A 347 -27.60 -44.99 3.75
C GLU A 347 -26.37 -44.16 3.30
N ALA A 348 -26.26 -43.84 2.02
CA ALA A 348 -25.16 -43.03 1.49
C ALA A 348 -25.18 -41.59 2.03
N ARG A 349 -26.36 -40.99 2.20
CA ARG A 349 -26.52 -39.66 2.83
C ARG A 349 -26.10 -39.69 4.30
N ALA A 350 -26.59 -40.67 5.07
CA ALA A 350 -26.18 -40.84 6.47
C ALA A 350 -24.66 -41.06 6.63
N ALA A 351 -24.03 -41.80 5.71
CA ALA A 351 -22.57 -41.99 5.71
C ALA A 351 -21.80 -40.70 5.40
N ARG A 352 -22.31 -39.85 4.50
CA ARG A 352 -21.73 -38.53 4.17
C ARG A 352 -21.83 -37.57 5.35
N ASP A 353 -22.98 -37.48 6.01
CA ASP A 353 -23.18 -36.62 7.18
C ASP A 353 -22.25 -37.01 8.35
N ILE A 354 -22.04 -38.32 8.55
CA ILE A 354 -21.07 -38.82 9.54
C ILE A 354 -19.63 -38.46 9.15
N ALA A 355 -19.29 -38.51 7.86
CA ALA A 355 -17.95 -38.14 7.38
C ALA A 355 -17.71 -36.63 7.52
N GLU A 356 -18.71 -35.81 7.20
CA GLU A 356 -18.66 -34.35 7.34
C GLU A 356 -18.52 -33.92 8.81
N ALA A 357 -19.30 -34.53 9.70
CA ALA A 357 -19.19 -34.33 11.15
C ALA A 357 -17.82 -34.75 11.73
N LYS A 358 -17.17 -35.76 11.14
CA LYS A 358 -15.80 -36.16 11.53
C LYS A 358 -14.75 -35.18 11.04
N THR A 359 -14.91 -34.61 9.85
CA THR A 359 -13.99 -33.59 9.32
C THR A 359 -14.08 -32.26 10.07
N THR A 360 -15.27 -31.84 10.52
CA THR A 360 -15.44 -30.62 11.31
C THR A 360 -14.88 -30.75 12.73
N HIS A 361 -14.96 -31.95 13.33
CA HIS A 361 -14.38 -32.22 14.66
C HIS A 361 -12.83 -32.30 14.64
N ALA A 362 -12.21 -32.54 13.48
CA ALA A 362 -10.75 -32.57 13.34
C ALA A 362 -10.11 -31.17 13.17
N LEU A 363 -10.86 -30.16 12.70
CA LEU A 363 -10.38 -28.77 12.61
C LEU A 363 -10.54 -27.95 13.90
N SER A 364 -11.17 -28.51 14.95
CA SER A 364 -11.39 -27.83 16.24
C SER A 364 -10.55 -28.39 17.40
N ALA A 365 -9.57 -29.26 17.13
CA ALA A 365 -8.61 -29.71 18.14
C ALA A 365 -7.46 -28.68 18.26
N PRO A 366 -7.14 -28.17 19.46
CA PRO A 366 -6.04 -27.23 19.63
C PRO A 366 -4.71 -27.91 19.29
N ALA A 367 -3.89 -27.22 18.50
CA ALA A 367 -2.49 -27.56 18.31
C ALA A 367 -1.76 -27.46 19.65
N ALA A 368 -1.67 -28.59 20.36
CA ALA A 368 -0.78 -28.74 21.50
C ALA A 368 0.65 -28.85 20.98
N ASP A 369 1.33 -27.71 21.05
CA ASP A 369 2.77 -27.56 21.02
C ASP A 369 3.42 -28.55 22.01
N LYS A 370 4.32 -29.41 21.51
CA LYS A 370 5.12 -30.30 22.35
C LYS A 370 6.27 -29.47 22.92
N VAL A 371 6.02 -28.83 24.07
CA VAL A 371 7.09 -28.28 24.90
C VAL A 371 7.46 -29.32 25.96
N ASP A 372 8.76 -29.57 26.02
CA ASP A 372 9.48 -30.55 26.80
C ASP A 372 9.28 -30.37 28.32
N LEU A 373 9.27 -31.50 29.03
CA LEU A 373 9.12 -31.61 30.48
C LEU A 373 10.41 -31.18 31.17
N SER A 374 10.34 -30.18 32.06
CA SER A 374 11.30 -29.98 33.15
C SER A 374 10.69 -29.08 34.23
N GLU A 375 10.11 -29.68 35.28
CA GLU A 375 9.89 -29.01 36.55
C GLU A 375 11.23 -28.76 37.27
N PRO A 376 11.28 -27.76 38.16
CA PRO A 376 11.42 -28.16 39.55
C PRO A 376 10.51 -27.42 40.54
N SER A 377 10.01 -28.23 41.46
CA SER A 377 9.38 -27.97 42.76
C SER A 377 9.69 -26.62 43.44
N PHE A 378 8.64 -25.94 43.91
CA PHE A 378 8.73 -25.09 45.09
C PHE A 378 7.44 -25.14 45.94
N THR A 379 7.58 -25.63 47.15
CA THR A 379 6.58 -25.76 48.21
C THR A 379 6.19 -24.41 48.82
N PHE A 380 4.90 -24.16 48.99
CA PHE A 380 4.36 -23.07 49.83
C PHE A 380 4.05 -23.57 51.24
N PRO A 381 4.45 -22.87 52.32
CA PRO A 381 3.93 -23.11 53.65
C PRO A 381 2.64 -22.30 53.90
N THR A 382 1.61 -22.99 54.38
CA THR A 382 0.41 -22.43 55.01
C THR A 382 0.70 -21.93 56.43
N LEU A 383 0.13 -20.80 56.84
CA LEU A 383 -0.16 -20.54 58.26
C LEU A 383 -1.27 -19.48 58.44
N ASP A 384 -2.42 -20.03 58.84
CA ASP A 384 -3.38 -19.63 59.88
C ASP A 384 -4.19 -18.31 59.83
N ASP A 385 -5.50 -18.54 59.75
CA ASP A 385 -6.60 -17.72 60.21
C ASP A 385 -6.61 -17.55 61.73
N ASP A 386 -6.80 -16.31 62.23
CA ASP A 386 -7.92 -15.98 63.13
C ASP A 386 -7.80 -14.50 63.59
N TYR A 387 -8.75 -13.65 63.18
CA TYR A 387 -9.58 -12.93 64.17
C TYR A 387 -10.80 -12.29 63.51
N ASN A 388 -11.95 -12.83 63.91
CA ASN A 388 -13.29 -12.28 63.77
C ASN A 388 -13.36 -10.79 64.18
N SER A 389 -14.17 -9.99 63.48
CA SER A 389 -15.61 -9.91 63.75
C SER A 389 -16.25 -8.56 63.36
N VAL A 390 -17.51 -8.66 62.94
CA VAL A 390 -18.58 -7.63 62.94
C VAL A 390 -18.71 -6.70 61.72
N LYS A 391 -19.45 -7.26 60.74
CA LYS A 391 -20.45 -6.67 59.82
C LYS A 391 -21.60 -5.91 60.56
N PRO A 392 -22.71 -5.48 59.90
CA PRO A 392 -22.97 -4.82 58.60
C PRO A 392 -23.94 -3.60 58.80
N SER A 393 -24.23 -2.75 57.81
CA SER A 393 -25.42 -2.81 56.92
C SER A 393 -25.78 -1.34 56.59
N VAL A 394 -25.90 -0.87 55.33
CA VAL A 394 -26.98 -1.01 54.33
C VAL A 394 -27.48 0.42 53.97
N ASP A 395 -27.50 0.67 52.67
CA ASP A 395 -28.37 1.55 51.87
C ASP A 395 -28.56 3.05 52.18
N LYS A 396 -28.26 3.82 51.12
CA LYS A 396 -29.20 4.62 50.29
C LYS A 396 -28.96 6.14 50.20
N ASP A 397 -29.07 6.56 48.93
CA ASP A 397 -29.54 7.84 48.38
C ASP A 397 -28.55 9.03 48.22
N ILE A 398 -28.31 9.32 46.93
CA ILE A 398 -27.79 10.55 46.28
C ILE A 398 -28.86 11.65 46.46
N PRO A 399 -28.59 12.98 46.68
CA PRO A 399 -27.87 13.84 45.70
C PRO A 399 -27.09 15.09 46.18
N ALA A 400 -26.17 15.52 45.30
CA ALA A 400 -25.67 16.87 44.98
C ALA A 400 -25.14 17.83 46.09
N PRO A 401 -23.99 18.51 45.88
CA PRO A 401 -23.61 19.67 46.68
C PRO A 401 -23.87 21.00 45.94
N ASP A 402 -24.78 21.80 46.50
CA ASP A 402 -24.72 23.26 46.41
C ASP A 402 -23.74 23.79 47.49
N GLN A 403 -22.90 24.75 47.11
CA GLN A 403 -22.19 25.66 48.04
C GLN A 403 -23.21 26.48 48.86
N PRO A 404 -22.89 27.32 49.91
CA PRO A 404 -21.59 27.94 50.26
C PRO A 404 -21.35 28.14 51.79
N HIS A 405 -20.25 28.82 52.13
CA HIS A 405 -20.14 29.93 53.12
C HIS A 405 -18.92 29.88 54.07
N THR A 406 -18.04 30.85 53.80
CA THR A 406 -17.47 31.86 54.74
C THR A 406 -16.63 31.40 55.94
N LYS A 407 -15.43 31.97 56.03
CA LYS A 407 -15.14 32.92 57.12
C LYS A 407 -13.99 33.86 56.81
N ASN A 408 -14.29 35.14 57.05
CA ASN A 408 -13.48 36.34 56.92
C ASN A 408 -12.36 36.43 57.97
N LYS A 409 -11.31 37.20 57.64
CA LYS A 409 -10.79 38.36 58.41
C LYS A 409 -9.66 39.02 57.60
N ASN A 410 -9.88 40.27 57.13
CA ASN A 410 -9.42 41.54 57.74
C ASN A 410 -7.90 41.69 57.56
N GLU A 411 -7.31 42.72 56.94
CA GLU A 411 -7.45 44.19 56.92
C GLU A 411 -6.50 44.66 55.78
N SER A 412 -6.57 45.79 55.06
CA SER A 412 -6.96 47.17 55.37
C SER A 412 -6.95 48.04 54.08
N PHE A 413 -7.88 49.00 54.02
CA PHE A 413 -7.79 50.40 53.51
C PHE A 413 -7.13 50.71 52.14
N ALA A 414 -7.91 50.98 51.07
CA ALA A 414 -8.49 52.27 50.60
C ALA A 414 -7.46 53.21 49.89
N GLU A 415 -7.45 53.25 48.54
CA GLU A 415 -8.15 54.22 47.63
C GLU A 415 -7.37 55.54 47.46
N HIS A 416 -7.14 56.17 46.28
CA HIS A 416 -7.80 56.28 44.97
C HIS A 416 -6.72 56.60 43.89
N ALA A 417 -6.72 55.97 42.72
CA ALA A 417 -7.43 56.32 41.47
C ALA A 417 -6.84 57.50 40.67
N THR A 418 -6.36 57.23 39.46
CA THR A 418 -6.82 57.91 38.22
C THR A 418 -6.38 57.13 36.96
N SER A 419 -7.39 56.72 36.19
CA SER A 419 -7.50 56.73 34.72
C SER A 419 -6.27 56.49 33.83
N ASN A 420 -6.31 55.42 33.03
CA ASN A 420 -6.46 55.53 31.56
C ASN A 420 -6.50 54.14 30.90
N SER A 421 -7.58 53.88 30.17
CA SER A 421 -7.59 53.04 28.97
C SER A 421 -8.06 53.94 27.82
N PRO A 422 -7.70 53.66 26.55
CA PRO A 422 -8.62 52.85 25.74
C PRO A 422 -7.94 51.95 24.68
N SER A 423 -8.59 50.81 24.37
CA SER A 423 -9.21 50.41 23.08
C SER A 423 -8.26 49.80 22.04
N SER A 424 -8.49 48.54 21.65
CA SER A 424 -9.31 48.09 20.50
C SER A 424 -8.63 48.36 19.16
N ASN A 425 -8.37 47.28 18.41
CA ASN A 425 -8.19 47.32 16.96
C ASN A 425 -8.87 46.08 16.36
N ASP A 426 -10.13 46.30 15.99
CA ASP A 426 -10.83 45.60 14.93
C ASP A 426 -10.16 45.97 13.58
N ASN A 427 -9.89 44.99 12.72
CA ASN A 427 -9.47 45.23 11.35
C ASN A 427 -10.61 44.85 10.40
N ASP A 428 -11.39 45.87 10.04
CA ASP A 428 -12.39 45.86 8.97
C ASP A 428 -11.72 45.79 7.58
N TRP A 429 -12.13 44.81 6.77
CA TRP A 429 -11.84 44.77 5.34
C TRP A 429 -12.88 45.61 4.59
N GLN A 430 -12.50 46.82 4.15
CA GLN A 430 -13.34 47.65 3.29
C GLN A 430 -13.23 47.23 1.82
N CYS A 431 -14.35 46.75 1.28
CA CYS A 431 -14.63 46.64 -0.14
C CYS A 431 -14.67 48.03 -0.79
N MET A 432 -13.77 48.30 -1.74
CA MET A 432 -13.94 49.41 -2.67
C MET A 432 -14.91 49.00 -3.79
N GLY A 433 -16.13 49.52 -3.71
CA GLY A 433 -17.09 49.54 -4.80
C GLY A 433 -16.75 50.64 -5.80
N ILE A 434 -16.55 50.27 -7.06
CA ILE A 434 -16.49 51.21 -8.17
C ILE A 434 -17.85 51.16 -8.85
N SER A 435 -18.65 52.21 -8.70
CA SER A 435 -19.82 52.46 -9.56
C SER A 435 -19.38 53.33 -10.73
N PRO A 436 -19.76 53.02 -11.98
CA PRO A 436 -19.64 53.97 -13.07
C PRO A 436 -20.94 54.76 -13.20
N SER A 437 -20.85 56.09 -13.34
CA SER A 437 -21.97 56.89 -13.84
C SER A 437 -21.47 57.84 -14.92
N SER A 438 -21.99 57.58 -16.12
CA SER A 438 -22.55 58.54 -17.07
C SER A 438 -21.65 59.65 -17.61
N ALA A 439 -21.23 59.47 -18.86
CA ALA A 439 -21.19 60.54 -19.86
C ALA A 439 -21.79 59.97 -21.15
N SER A 440 -22.87 60.61 -21.58
CA SER A 440 -23.61 60.36 -22.82
C SER A 440 -23.04 61.23 -23.96
N ASP A 441 -23.55 60.93 -25.16
CA ASP A 441 -23.50 61.69 -26.42
C ASP A 441 -22.24 61.40 -27.28
N ASP A 442 -22.30 61.13 -28.57
CA ASP A 442 -23.35 60.86 -29.56
C ASP A 442 -22.62 60.38 -30.84
N PHE A 443 -23.27 59.61 -31.73
CA PHE A 443 -23.21 59.66 -33.21
C PHE A 443 -23.49 58.31 -33.90
N ASP A 444 -24.70 58.25 -34.47
CA ASP A 444 -25.10 57.77 -35.79
C ASP A 444 -24.42 56.56 -36.45
N LEU A 445 -25.24 55.53 -36.71
CA LEU A 445 -25.08 54.67 -37.88
C LEU A 445 -26.43 54.45 -38.57
N ILE A 446 -26.50 55.06 -39.76
CA ILE A 446 -27.40 54.74 -40.87
C ILE A 446 -27.00 53.36 -41.42
N GLY A 447 -27.98 52.49 -41.70
CA GLY A 447 -27.79 51.24 -42.46
C GLY A 447 -28.74 50.14 -42.07
#